data_AF-A0A919V8N7-F1
#
_entry.id   AF-A0A919V8N7-F1
#
_cell.length_a   1.000
_cell.length_b   1.000
_cell.length_c   1.000
_cell.angle_alpha   90.00
_cell.angle_beta   90.00
_cell.angle_gamma   90.00
#
_symmetry.space_group_name_H-M   'P 1'
#
loop_
_entity.id
_entity.type
_entity.pdbx_description
1 polymer ?
#
loop_
_entity_poly.entity_id
_entity_poly.type
_entity_poly.pdbx_seq_one_letter_code
_entity_poly.pdbx_strand_id
1 'polypeptide(L)'
;MTAVLWVLGSLAVFPLAGGALPFTRGPEPLPVATEVINGQLNLLAAGIVIAIAIFMTRNRPKLDLATRAPERRVAKTEVIALIVYGTAVSLGGLIIGNLAGDHAYSLHLPGTIYGLHHQTLAPGWVLGWAVYNFVFFAALPYFVFRRRGYTNAQLSLHSSDRRKDALLIVAVLLVESLLELTAVSDEILSLSPGQLLLGVPLAFTVNFFGAVLPIMIFIYAILLPRFARLTGSVTMTTILGGVAYAVIHIFESWAVYDTLPAGILTVIFLFLQYMGPGLIKSVLTLRTGNAWIHVWGYHAIAPHVTLDTVTFLDSLNLRGPTS
;
A
#
# COMPACT_ATOMS: atom_id res chain seq x y z
N MET A 1 -7.50 22.86 -7.15
CA MET A 1 -8.52 22.05 -6.42
C MET A 1 -7.88 21.03 -5.50
N THR A 2 -7.05 20.08 -5.99
CA THR A 2 -6.43 19.03 -5.14
C THR A 2 -5.61 19.57 -3.96
N ALA A 3 -4.71 20.54 -4.20
CA ALA A 3 -3.92 21.15 -3.13
C ALA A 3 -4.80 21.87 -2.09
N VAL A 4 -5.87 22.53 -2.54
CA VAL A 4 -6.83 23.20 -1.65
C VAL A 4 -7.55 22.17 -0.77
N LEU A 5 -8.06 21.08 -1.37
CA LEU A 5 -8.70 20.00 -0.61
C LEU A 5 -7.73 19.34 0.39
N TRP A 6 -6.47 19.17 0.02
CA TRP A 6 -5.44 18.63 0.92
C TRP A 6 -5.18 19.55 2.12
N VAL A 7 -5.01 20.85 1.88
CA VAL A 7 -4.82 21.86 2.94
C VAL A 7 -6.05 21.93 3.83
N LEU A 8 -7.25 22.03 3.25
CA LEU A 8 -8.50 22.07 4.01
C LEU A 8 -8.72 20.79 4.82
N GLY A 9 -8.44 19.62 4.26
CA GLY A 9 -8.51 18.35 4.98
C GLY A 9 -7.52 18.28 6.13
N SER A 10 -6.28 18.72 5.92
CA SER A 10 -5.25 18.75 6.96
C SER A 10 -5.61 19.73 8.10
N LEU A 11 -6.18 20.89 7.78
CA LEU A 11 -6.65 21.86 8.77
C LEU A 11 -7.92 21.41 9.49
N ALA A 12 -8.80 20.66 8.82
CA ALA A 12 -10.03 20.14 9.42
C ALA A 12 -9.76 19.11 10.53
N VAL A 13 -8.57 18.49 10.55
CA VAL A 13 -8.18 17.54 11.61
C VAL A 13 -8.30 18.16 13.00
N PHE A 14 -7.81 19.38 13.19
CA PHE A 14 -7.73 20.02 14.52
C PHE A 14 -9.10 20.23 15.18
N PRO A 15 -10.11 20.85 14.53
CA PRO A 15 -11.43 20.98 15.13
C PRO A 15 -12.18 19.66 15.21
N LEU A 16 -11.93 18.69 14.32
CA LEU A 16 -12.61 17.39 14.34
C LEU A 16 -12.08 16.45 15.43
N ALA A 17 -10.80 16.53 15.77
CA ALA A 17 -10.17 15.66 16.76
C ALA A 17 -10.53 16.04 18.21
N GLY A 18 -10.90 17.29 18.48
CA GLY A 18 -11.27 17.70 19.85
C GLY A 18 -10.16 17.48 20.90
N GLY A 19 -8.90 17.43 20.46
CA GLY A 19 -7.71 17.24 21.33
C GLY A 19 -6.99 15.91 21.15
N ALA A 20 -7.65 14.85 20.63
CA ALA A 20 -7.04 13.53 20.42
C ALA A 20 -7.62 12.82 19.19
N LEU A 21 -6.82 12.03 18.48
CA LEU A 21 -7.33 11.23 17.37
C LEU A 21 -8.08 10.00 17.90
N PRO A 22 -9.18 9.57 17.25
CA PRO A 22 -9.97 8.43 17.70
C PRO A 22 -9.35 7.07 17.32
N PHE A 23 -8.18 7.05 16.68
CA PHE A 23 -7.61 5.84 16.08
C PHE A 23 -7.03 4.90 17.13
N THR A 24 -7.21 3.61 16.90
CA THR A 24 -6.67 2.50 17.71
C THR A 24 -5.30 2.08 17.17
N ARG A 25 -4.27 2.90 17.39
CA ARG A 25 -2.92 2.65 16.85
C ARG A 25 -1.80 2.99 17.86
N GLY A 26 -0.82 2.10 17.97
CA GLY A 26 0.40 2.27 18.77
C GLY A 26 0.21 2.34 20.28
N PRO A 27 1.20 1.98 21.11
CA PRO A 27 1.06 1.89 22.56
C PRO A 27 0.71 3.23 23.25
N GLU A 28 1.09 4.37 22.65
CA GLU A 28 0.76 5.71 23.14
C GLU A 28 0.29 6.65 22.01
N PRO A 29 -0.79 7.42 22.20
CA PRO A 29 -1.28 8.36 21.20
C PRO A 29 -0.32 9.54 21.03
N LEU A 30 0.12 9.78 19.80
CA LEU A 30 0.90 10.97 19.46
C LEU A 30 0.02 12.23 19.49
N PRO A 31 0.63 13.41 19.74
CA PRO A 31 -0.09 14.68 19.58
C PRO A 31 -0.66 14.82 18.16
N VAL A 32 -1.89 15.32 18.05
CA VAL A 32 -2.61 15.50 16.76
C VAL A 32 -1.75 16.25 15.73
N ALA A 33 -1.03 17.28 16.17
CA ALA A 33 -0.14 18.05 15.29
C ALA A 33 0.99 17.21 14.72
N THR A 34 1.63 16.37 15.53
CA THR A 34 2.70 15.45 15.11
C THR A 34 2.20 14.48 14.05
N GLU A 35 0.99 13.97 14.21
CA GLU A 35 0.37 13.03 13.28
C GLU A 35 0.07 13.65 11.91
N VAL A 36 -0.42 14.89 11.90
CA VAL A 36 -0.61 15.65 10.66
C VAL A 36 0.74 15.94 10.00
N ILE A 37 1.75 16.37 10.77
CA ILE A 37 3.10 16.64 10.27
C ILE A 37 3.70 15.38 9.65
N ASN A 38 3.63 14.24 10.32
CA ASN A 38 4.11 12.95 9.82
C ASN A 38 3.43 12.59 8.48
N GLY A 39 2.12 12.82 8.36
CA GLY A 39 1.40 12.67 7.09
C GLY A 39 1.95 13.57 5.97
N GLN A 40 2.31 14.82 6.27
CA GLN A 40 2.93 15.71 5.28
C GLN A 40 4.35 15.26 4.91
N LEU A 41 5.14 14.83 5.89
CA LEU A 41 6.50 14.34 5.68
C LEU A 41 6.51 13.07 4.82
N ASN A 42 5.54 12.17 5.00
CA ASN A 42 5.35 11.00 4.16
C ASN A 42 5.08 11.41 2.69
N LEU A 43 4.21 12.40 2.45
CA LEU A 43 3.98 12.90 1.10
C LEU A 43 5.22 13.57 0.50
N LEU A 44 6.01 14.29 1.30
CA LEU A 44 7.27 14.90 0.87
C LEU A 44 8.30 13.83 0.48
N ALA A 45 8.47 12.80 1.31
CA ALA A 45 9.31 11.64 1.05
C ALA A 45 8.92 10.95 -0.27
N ALA A 46 7.63 10.72 -0.49
CA ALA A 46 7.11 10.21 -1.75
C ALA A 46 7.47 11.11 -2.94
N GLY A 47 7.43 12.43 -2.76
CA GLY A 47 7.86 13.41 -3.76
C GLY A 47 9.34 13.27 -4.16
N ILE A 48 10.23 13.04 -3.18
CA ILE A 48 11.67 12.81 -3.43
C ILE A 48 11.86 11.56 -4.28
N VAL A 49 11.21 10.46 -3.92
CA VAL A 49 11.32 9.17 -4.63
C VAL A 49 10.76 9.28 -6.06
N ILE A 50 9.64 9.98 -6.23
CA ILE A 50 9.08 10.30 -7.54
C ILE A 50 10.05 11.13 -8.38
N ALA A 51 10.69 12.15 -7.79
CA ALA A 51 11.67 12.98 -8.49
C ALA A 51 12.88 12.16 -8.96
N ILE A 52 13.39 11.26 -8.12
CA ILE A 52 14.48 10.33 -8.46
C ILE A 52 14.05 9.40 -9.60
N ALA A 53 12.87 8.80 -9.50
CA ALA A 53 12.34 7.92 -10.54
C ALA A 53 12.20 8.66 -11.88
N ILE A 54 11.66 9.88 -11.88
CA ILE A 54 11.56 10.72 -13.08
C ILE A 54 12.95 11.04 -13.64
N PHE A 55 13.88 11.47 -12.79
CA PHE A 55 15.24 11.81 -13.18
C PHE A 55 15.96 10.63 -13.84
N MET A 56 15.94 9.45 -13.21
CA MET A 56 16.62 8.24 -13.71
C MET A 56 15.97 7.68 -14.99
N THR A 57 14.68 7.95 -15.20
CA THR A 57 13.93 7.48 -16.37
C THR A 57 13.82 8.53 -17.48
N ARG A 58 14.36 9.74 -17.31
CA ARG A 58 14.15 10.89 -18.23
C ARG A 58 14.60 10.65 -19.67
N ASN A 59 15.62 9.80 -19.86
CA ASN A 59 16.19 9.47 -21.17
C ASN A 59 15.67 8.13 -21.72
N ARG A 60 14.65 7.53 -21.09
CA ARG A 60 14.06 6.28 -21.60
C ARG A 60 13.05 6.59 -22.71
N PRO A 61 12.82 5.65 -23.65
CA PRO A 61 11.73 5.78 -24.62
C PRO A 61 10.40 6.03 -23.89
N LYS A 62 9.61 6.97 -24.42
CA LYS A 62 8.31 7.29 -23.84
C LYS A 62 7.39 6.09 -23.97
N LEU A 63 7.05 5.48 -22.83
CA LEU A 63 6.05 4.43 -22.78
C LEU A 63 4.66 5.04 -22.74
N ASP A 64 3.78 4.61 -23.64
CA ASP A 64 2.35 4.89 -23.54
C ASP A 64 1.63 3.70 -22.90
N LEU A 65 1.39 3.80 -21.59
CA LEU A 65 0.69 2.75 -20.83
C LEU A 65 -0.76 2.57 -21.30
N ALA A 66 -1.40 3.58 -21.89
CA ALA A 66 -2.78 3.48 -22.36
C ALA A 66 -2.94 2.41 -23.45
N THR A 67 -1.90 2.18 -24.26
CA THR A 67 -1.88 1.15 -25.32
C THR A 67 -2.04 -0.27 -24.79
N ARG A 68 -1.81 -0.49 -23.49
CA ARG A 68 -1.92 -1.79 -22.82
C ARG A 68 -3.33 -2.12 -22.32
N ALA A 69 -4.21 -1.12 -22.32
CA ALA A 69 -5.64 -1.29 -22.05
C ALA A 69 -6.43 -1.36 -23.37
N PRO A 70 -7.63 -2.00 -23.36
CA PRO A 70 -8.51 -2.04 -24.51
C PRO A 70 -9.01 -0.63 -24.88
N GLU A 71 -9.84 -0.53 -25.91
CA GLU A 71 -10.51 0.71 -26.27
C GLU A 71 -11.28 1.35 -25.10
N ARG A 72 -11.50 2.66 -25.17
CA ARG A 72 -12.02 3.48 -24.06
C ARG A 72 -13.34 2.95 -23.48
N ARG A 73 -14.26 2.45 -24.32
CA ARG A 73 -15.56 1.92 -23.88
C ARG A 73 -15.37 0.68 -22.99
N VAL A 74 -14.61 -0.29 -23.47
CA VAL A 74 -14.31 -1.52 -22.72
C VAL A 74 -13.51 -1.20 -21.46
N ALA A 75 -12.50 -0.32 -21.55
CA ALA A 75 -11.70 0.09 -20.39
C ALA A 75 -12.57 0.73 -19.29
N LYS A 76 -13.59 1.52 -19.65
CA LYS A 76 -14.53 2.10 -18.69
C LYS A 76 -15.34 1.03 -17.99
N THR A 77 -15.88 0.06 -18.74
CA THR A 77 -16.62 -1.07 -18.17
C THR A 77 -15.74 -1.91 -17.24
N GLU A 78 -14.49 -2.19 -17.63
CA GLU A 78 -13.54 -2.92 -16.78
C GLU A 78 -13.23 -2.16 -15.49
N VAL A 79 -13.02 -0.85 -15.55
CA VAL A 79 -12.79 -0.02 -14.35
C VAL A 79 -13.99 -0.05 -13.41
N ILE A 80 -15.20 0.12 -13.92
CA ILE A 80 -16.41 0.06 -13.09
C ILE A 80 -16.56 -1.33 -12.46
N ALA A 81 -16.38 -2.40 -13.24
CA ALA A 81 -16.46 -3.77 -12.75
C ALA A 81 -15.40 -4.05 -11.67
N LEU A 82 -14.17 -3.56 -11.85
CA LEU A 82 -13.10 -3.69 -10.87
C LEU A 82 -13.38 -2.88 -9.60
N ILE A 83 -13.94 -1.67 -9.70
CA ILE A 83 -14.34 -0.89 -8.52
C ILE A 83 -15.41 -1.65 -7.74
N VAL A 84 -16.48 -2.11 -8.40
CA VAL A 84 -17.56 -2.89 -7.75
C VAL A 84 -16.99 -4.17 -7.13
N TYR A 85 -16.14 -4.89 -7.86
CA TYR A 85 -15.49 -6.09 -7.36
C TYR A 85 -14.61 -5.80 -6.14
N GLY A 86 -13.75 -4.79 -6.21
CA GLY A 86 -12.86 -4.41 -5.11
C GLY A 86 -13.64 -4.01 -3.87
N THR A 87 -14.72 -3.23 -4.02
CA THR A 87 -15.64 -2.90 -2.91
C THR A 87 -16.27 -4.15 -2.32
N ALA A 88 -16.75 -5.09 -3.14
CA ALA A 88 -17.33 -6.34 -2.64
C ALA A 88 -16.30 -7.20 -1.88
N VAL A 89 -15.06 -7.27 -2.37
CA VAL A 89 -13.97 -7.98 -1.68
C VAL A 89 -13.59 -7.28 -0.37
N SER A 90 -13.49 -5.94 -0.35
CA SER A 90 -13.21 -5.20 0.89
C SER A 90 -14.33 -5.39 1.94
N LEU A 91 -15.60 -5.35 1.52
CA LEU A 91 -16.73 -5.64 2.41
C LEU A 91 -16.75 -7.10 2.88
N GLY A 92 -16.41 -8.04 2.01
CA GLY A 92 -16.24 -9.44 2.38
C GLY A 92 -15.13 -9.62 3.42
N GLY A 93 -14.02 -8.90 3.28
CA GLY A 93 -12.90 -8.92 4.22
C GLY A 93 -13.28 -8.33 5.58
N LEU A 94 -14.07 -7.25 5.58
CA LEU A 94 -14.66 -6.68 6.80
C LEU A 94 -15.56 -7.69 7.52
N ILE A 95 -16.49 -8.33 6.80
CA ILE A 95 -17.43 -9.30 7.38
C ILE A 95 -16.68 -10.53 7.92
N ILE A 96 -15.82 -11.14 7.10
CA ILE A 96 -15.07 -12.34 7.50
C ILE A 96 -14.14 -12.04 8.67
N GLY A 97 -13.43 -10.90 8.60
CA GLY A 97 -12.54 -10.46 9.65
C GLY A 97 -13.25 -10.31 11.00
N ASN A 98 -14.40 -9.63 11.02
CA ASN A 98 -15.22 -9.44 12.21
C ASN A 98 -15.90 -10.73 12.72
N LEU A 99 -16.12 -11.73 11.85
CA LEU A 99 -16.67 -13.03 12.26
C LEU A 99 -15.58 -13.97 12.79
N ALA A 100 -14.36 -13.84 12.30
CA ALA A 100 -13.22 -14.70 12.63
C ALA A 100 -12.28 -14.11 13.70
N GLY A 101 -12.46 -12.83 14.08
CA GLY A 101 -11.67 -12.11 15.07
C GLY A 101 -12.13 -10.65 15.20
N ASP A 102 -11.24 -9.77 15.68
CA ASP A 102 -11.59 -8.39 16.05
C ASP A 102 -11.26 -7.33 14.98
N HIS A 103 -10.74 -7.74 13.82
CA HIS A 103 -10.29 -6.83 12.78
C HIS A 103 -10.73 -7.28 11.39
N ALA A 104 -10.95 -6.34 10.47
CA ALA A 104 -11.20 -6.65 9.08
C ALA A 104 -9.98 -7.35 8.43
N TYR A 105 -10.24 -8.24 7.46
CA TYR A 105 -9.22 -8.60 6.47
C TYR A 105 -9.04 -7.46 5.46
N SER A 106 -8.39 -6.39 5.92
CA SER A 106 -7.97 -5.24 5.09
C SER A 106 -6.64 -5.52 4.40
N LEU A 107 -6.10 -4.55 3.66
CA LEU A 107 -4.85 -4.69 2.92
C LEU A 107 -3.59 -4.72 3.78
N HIS A 108 -3.59 -4.09 4.94
CA HIS A 108 -2.54 -4.33 5.93
C HIS A 108 -3.01 -5.31 6.99
N LEU A 109 -2.06 -6.10 7.49
CA LEU A 109 -2.27 -6.91 8.66
C LEU A 109 -2.39 -5.98 9.89
N PRO A 110 -3.37 -6.17 10.78
CA PRO A 110 -3.46 -5.39 12.01
C PRO A 110 -2.12 -5.38 12.76
N GLY A 111 -1.70 -4.20 13.21
CA GLY A 111 -0.42 -4.01 13.89
C GLY A 111 0.78 -3.78 13.00
N THR A 112 0.65 -3.92 11.69
CA THR A 112 1.69 -3.43 10.78
C THR A 112 1.69 -1.91 10.74
N ILE A 113 2.87 -1.31 10.55
CA ILE A 113 3.13 0.14 10.57
C ILE A 113 2.94 0.83 11.94
N TYR A 114 1.92 0.47 12.73
CA TYR A 114 1.58 1.16 13.98
C TYR A 114 1.58 0.27 15.24
N GLY A 115 1.76 -1.04 15.14
CA GLY A 115 1.66 -1.95 16.28
C GLY A 115 0.22 -2.20 16.76
N LEU A 116 0.03 -3.25 17.56
CA LEU A 116 -1.22 -3.55 18.27
C LEU A 116 -1.01 -3.31 19.77
N HIS A 117 -2.02 -2.76 20.45
CA HIS A 117 -2.01 -2.67 21.91
C HIS A 117 -2.16 -4.06 22.53
N HIS A 118 -1.08 -4.61 23.10
CA HIS A 118 -1.10 -5.82 23.95
C HIS A 118 -1.83 -7.04 23.37
N GLN A 119 -2.05 -7.07 22.05
CA GLN A 119 -2.75 -8.14 21.34
C GLN A 119 -1.81 -8.74 20.32
N THR A 120 -1.65 -10.06 20.36
CA THR A 120 -0.98 -10.82 19.32
C THR A 120 -2.03 -11.47 18.43
N LEU A 121 -1.82 -11.42 17.12
CA LEU A 121 -2.73 -12.10 16.19
C LEU A 121 -2.44 -13.59 16.20
N ALA A 122 -3.49 -14.41 16.20
CA ALA A 122 -3.31 -15.85 16.10
C ALA A 122 -2.68 -16.22 14.74
N PRO A 123 -1.75 -17.20 14.66
CA PRO A 123 -1.11 -17.62 13.41
C PRO A 123 -2.10 -17.94 12.27
N GLY A 124 -3.18 -18.66 12.60
CA GLY A 124 -4.21 -19.02 11.62
C GLY A 124 -4.95 -17.80 11.07
N TRP A 125 -5.09 -16.74 11.87
CA TRP A 125 -5.72 -15.49 11.44
C TRP A 125 -4.82 -14.75 10.45
N VAL A 126 -3.52 -14.65 10.74
CA VAL A 126 -2.50 -14.04 9.84
C VAL A 126 -2.46 -14.76 8.49
N LEU A 127 -2.48 -16.09 8.49
CA LEU A 127 -2.52 -16.89 7.26
C LEU A 127 -3.85 -16.72 6.52
N GLY A 128 -4.97 -16.70 7.23
CA GLY A 128 -6.30 -16.46 6.65
C GLY A 128 -6.38 -15.10 5.94
N TRP A 129 -5.87 -14.05 6.58
CA TRP A 129 -5.72 -12.71 6.01
C TRP A 129 -4.88 -12.71 4.73
N ALA A 130 -3.70 -13.34 4.77
CA ALA A 130 -2.79 -13.37 3.63
C ALA A 130 -3.40 -14.14 2.44
N VAL A 131 -4.03 -15.29 2.70
CA VAL A 131 -4.70 -16.11 1.68
C VAL A 131 -5.89 -15.37 1.09
N TYR A 132 -6.73 -14.74 1.92
CA TYR A 132 -7.88 -13.97 1.47
C TYR A 132 -7.47 -12.87 0.49
N ASN A 133 -6.55 -12.00 0.90
CA ASN A 133 -6.09 -10.91 0.07
C ASN A 133 -5.39 -11.41 -1.20
N PHE A 134 -4.52 -12.41 -1.09
CA PHE A 134 -3.85 -13.01 -2.25
C PHE A 134 -4.87 -13.54 -3.26
N VAL A 135 -5.85 -14.33 -2.82
CA VAL A 135 -6.82 -14.96 -3.72
C VAL A 135 -7.68 -13.91 -4.41
N PHE A 136 -8.26 -12.99 -3.64
CA PHE A 136 -9.28 -12.09 -4.17
C PHE A 136 -8.71 -10.82 -4.82
N PHE A 137 -7.58 -10.28 -4.37
CA PHE A 137 -7.00 -9.09 -5.02
C PHE A 137 -5.89 -9.44 -6.03
N ALA A 138 -5.20 -10.57 -5.92
CA ALA A 138 -4.15 -10.94 -6.87
C ALA A 138 -4.55 -12.08 -7.81
N ALA A 139 -4.74 -13.29 -7.29
CA ALA A 139 -4.87 -14.50 -8.10
C ALA A 139 -6.10 -14.45 -9.00
N LEU A 140 -7.29 -14.22 -8.45
CA LEU A 140 -8.54 -14.23 -9.22
C LEU A 140 -8.57 -13.12 -10.28
N PRO A 141 -8.25 -11.84 -9.98
CA PRO A 141 -8.17 -10.79 -10.99
C PRO A 141 -7.15 -11.13 -12.09
N TYR A 142 -5.96 -11.61 -11.73
CA TYR A 142 -4.96 -12.03 -12.70
C TYR A 142 -5.50 -13.12 -13.62
N PHE A 143 -6.04 -14.22 -13.08
CA PHE A 143 -6.55 -15.33 -13.89
C PHE A 143 -7.72 -14.92 -14.78
N VAL A 144 -8.65 -14.10 -14.29
CA VAL A 144 -9.78 -13.59 -15.09
C VAL A 144 -9.26 -12.80 -16.29
N PHE A 145 -8.32 -11.88 -16.09
CA PHE A 145 -7.77 -11.09 -17.19
C PHE A 145 -6.90 -11.93 -18.13
N ARG A 146 -6.09 -12.87 -17.62
CA ARG A 146 -5.35 -13.81 -18.48
C ARG A 146 -6.29 -14.65 -19.33
N ARG A 147 -7.41 -15.14 -18.78
CA ARG A 147 -8.43 -15.90 -19.51
C ARG A 147 -9.16 -15.07 -20.58
N ARG A 148 -9.27 -13.76 -20.39
CA ARG A 148 -9.79 -12.81 -21.38
C ARG A 148 -8.79 -12.47 -22.50
N GLY A 149 -7.61 -13.09 -22.51
CA GLY A 149 -6.61 -12.93 -23.56
C GLY A 149 -5.57 -11.85 -23.29
N TYR A 150 -5.55 -11.23 -22.10
CA TYR A 150 -4.51 -10.26 -21.76
C TYR A 150 -3.15 -10.94 -21.57
N THR A 151 -2.14 -10.39 -22.23
CA THR A 151 -0.74 -10.81 -22.08
C THR A 151 -0.11 -10.16 -20.83
N ASN A 152 1.00 -10.73 -20.35
CA ASN A 152 1.77 -10.11 -19.24
C ASN A 152 2.26 -8.70 -19.59
N ALA A 153 2.57 -8.41 -20.85
CA ALA A 153 2.92 -7.06 -21.28
C ALA A 153 1.74 -6.09 -21.15
N GLN A 154 0.53 -6.51 -21.55
CA GLN A 154 -0.69 -5.70 -21.39
C GLN A 154 -1.11 -5.54 -19.92
N LEU A 155 -0.74 -6.49 -19.06
CA LEU A 155 -0.91 -6.39 -17.60
C LEU A 155 0.26 -5.70 -16.90
N SER A 156 1.20 -5.08 -17.63
CA SER A 156 2.34 -4.40 -17.00
C SER A 156 3.17 -5.27 -16.06
N LEU A 157 3.31 -6.55 -16.39
CA LEU A 157 4.13 -7.54 -15.68
C LEU A 157 5.42 -7.87 -16.44
N HIS A 158 5.79 -7.05 -17.41
CA HIS A 158 6.95 -7.27 -18.27
C HIS A 158 7.82 -6.02 -18.36
N SER A 159 9.08 -6.15 -17.94
CA SER A 159 10.11 -5.13 -18.11
C SER A 159 10.54 -5.00 -19.57
N SER A 160 10.57 -3.78 -20.10
CA SER A 160 11.13 -3.50 -21.43
C SER A 160 12.64 -3.25 -21.42
N ASP A 161 13.25 -2.98 -20.25
CA ASP A 161 14.69 -2.72 -20.08
C ASP A 161 15.15 -3.16 -18.68
N ARG A 162 15.44 -4.47 -18.56
CA ARG A 162 15.74 -5.11 -17.26
C ARG A 162 16.92 -4.47 -16.53
N ARG A 163 17.94 -4.01 -17.27
CA ARG A 163 19.14 -3.41 -16.67
C ARG A 163 18.84 -2.06 -16.05
N LYS A 164 18.13 -1.18 -16.77
CA LYS A 164 17.75 0.12 -16.20
C LYS A 164 16.70 -0.02 -15.12
N ASP A 165 15.80 -1.00 -15.24
CA ASP A 165 14.84 -1.34 -14.21
C ASP A 165 15.52 -1.81 -12.92
N ALA A 166 16.54 -2.68 -13.01
CA ALA A 166 17.34 -3.08 -11.85
C ALA A 166 18.03 -1.89 -11.18
N LEU A 167 18.61 -0.97 -11.95
CA LEU A 167 19.23 0.24 -11.40
C LEU A 167 18.20 1.13 -10.67
N LEU A 168 17.00 1.28 -11.24
CA LEU A 168 15.92 2.04 -10.61
C LEU A 168 15.45 1.37 -9.32
N ILE A 169 15.30 0.04 -9.33
CA ILE A 169 14.97 -0.75 -8.12
C ILE A 169 15.99 -0.46 -7.01
N VAL A 170 17.29 -0.59 -7.32
CA VAL A 170 18.35 -0.35 -6.33
C VAL A 170 18.30 1.07 -5.79
N ALA A 171 18.12 2.08 -6.65
CA ALA A 171 18.07 3.47 -6.21
C ALA A 171 16.86 3.77 -5.32
N VAL A 172 15.67 3.29 -5.68
CA VAL A 172 14.47 3.46 -4.85
C VAL A 172 14.64 2.73 -3.52
N LEU A 173 15.12 1.49 -3.56
CA LEU A 173 15.33 0.67 -2.36
C LEU A 173 16.32 1.33 -1.39
N LEU A 174 17.43 1.89 -1.89
CA LEU A 174 18.40 2.59 -1.05
C LEU A 174 17.79 3.83 -0.39
N VAL A 175 17.03 4.62 -1.14
CA VAL A 175 16.42 5.86 -0.61
C VAL A 175 15.34 5.53 0.41
N GLU A 176 14.45 4.58 0.11
CA GLU A 176 13.40 4.14 1.03
C GLU A 176 14.00 3.52 2.29
N SER A 177 15.02 2.66 2.16
CA SER A 177 15.69 2.08 3.33
C SER A 177 16.34 3.16 4.21
N LEU A 178 16.93 4.20 3.62
CA LEU A 178 17.51 5.31 4.39
C LEU A 178 16.43 6.13 5.11
N LEU A 179 15.32 6.43 4.44
CA LEU A 179 14.19 7.15 5.04
C LEU A 179 13.55 6.32 6.15
N GLU A 180 13.35 5.03 5.93
CA GLU A 180 12.81 4.12 6.91
C GLU A 180 13.75 3.98 8.11
N LEU A 181 15.06 3.80 7.92
CA LEU A 181 16.04 3.73 9.02
C LEU A 181 16.02 4.97 9.93
N THR A 182 15.66 6.15 9.40
CA THR A 182 15.46 7.35 10.23
C THR A 182 14.14 7.37 11.01
N ALA A 183 13.21 6.50 10.65
CA ALA A 183 11.90 6.31 11.27
C ALA A 183 11.75 4.94 11.98
N VAL A 184 12.77 4.08 11.95
CA VAL A 184 12.77 2.74 12.54
C VAL A 184 12.50 2.86 14.04
N SER A 185 11.58 2.03 14.51
CA SER A 185 11.38 1.81 15.94
C SER A 185 12.59 1.07 16.52
N ASP A 186 13.03 1.44 17.73
CA ASP A 186 14.13 0.74 18.41
C ASP A 186 13.86 -0.77 18.62
N GLU A 187 12.62 -1.21 18.38
CA GLU A 187 12.18 -2.59 18.56
C GLU A 187 12.86 -3.59 17.62
N ILE A 188 13.08 -3.28 16.34
CA ILE A 188 13.82 -4.21 15.45
C ILE A 188 15.28 -4.34 15.89
N LEU A 189 15.86 -3.27 16.46
CA LEU A 189 17.22 -3.27 16.99
C LEU A 189 17.35 -4.11 18.27
N SER A 190 16.23 -4.40 18.95
CA SER A 190 16.18 -5.29 20.11
C SER A 190 16.20 -6.78 19.77
N LEU A 191 16.08 -7.15 18.49
CA LEU A 191 16.01 -8.55 18.05
C LEU A 191 17.39 -9.20 17.95
N SER A 192 17.48 -10.45 18.41
CA SER A 192 18.66 -11.28 18.22
C SER A 192 18.89 -11.63 16.74
N PRO A 193 20.12 -11.98 16.33
CA PRO A 193 20.40 -12.40 14.95
C PRO A 193 19.52 -13.57 14.47
N GLY A 194 19.19 -14.52 15.35
CA GLY A 194 18.31 -15.64 15.03
C GLY A 194 16.86 -15.21 14.77
N GLN A 195 16.34 -14.27 15.56
CA GLN A 195 15.02 -13.67 15.34
C GLN A 195 14.98 -12.87 14.05
N LEU A 196 16.04 -12.14 13.70
CA LEU A 196 16.14 -11.43 12.43
C LEU A 196 16.16 -12.39 11.24
N LEU A 197 16.99 -13.45 11.29
CA LEU A 197 17.10 -14.44 10.22
C LEU A 197 15.79 -15.17 9.92
N LEU A 198 14.90 -15.31 10.91
CA LEU A 198 13.59 -15.93 10.75
C LEU A 198 12.50 -14.91 10.45
N GLY A 199 12.46 -13.83 11.21
CA GLY A 199 11.39 -12.83 11.20
C GLY A 199 11.38 -11.99 9.92
N VAL A 200 12.53 -11.59 9.41
CA VAL A 200 12.63 -10.78 8.18
C VAL A 200 12.08 -11.53 6.95
N PRO A 201 12.53 -12.76 6.63
CA PRO A 201 11.97 -13.51 5.49
C PRO A 201 10.49 -13.83 5.66
N LEU A 202 10.06 -14.09 6.89
CA LEU A 202 8.68 -14.39 7.23
C LEU A 202 7.76 -13.17 7.02
N ALA A 203 8.12 -12.02 7.60
CA ALA A 203 7.40 -10.77 7.42
C ALA A 203 7.31 -10.38 5.95
N PHE A 204 8.44 -10.46 5.23
CA PHE A 204 8.46 -10.26 3.79
C PHE A 204 7.50 -11.20 3.07
N THR A 205 7.57 -12.51 3.33
CA THR A 205 6.75 -13.51 2.62
C THR A 205 5.26 -13.31 2.88
N VAL A 206 4.87 -13.11 4.14
CA VAL A 206 3.46 -12.98 4.50
C VAL A 206 2.88 -11.67 3.95
N ASN A 207 3.58 -10.54 4.09
CA ASN A 207 3.17 -9.28 3.46
C ASN A 207 3.23 -9.36 1.93
N PHE A 208 4.15 -10.14 1.35
CA PHE A 208 4.28 -10.28 -0.10
C PHE A 208 2.99 -10.85 -0.70
N PHE A 209 2.43 -11.89 -0.07
CA PHE A 209 1.16 -12.48 -0.49
C PHE A 209 -0.06 -11.69 -0.02
N GLY A 210 -0.05 -11.17 1.21
CA GLY A 210 -1.21 -10.51 1.80
C GLY A 210 -1.43 -9.05 1.40
N ALA A 211 -0.39 -8.33 0.97
CA ALA A 211 -0.48 -6.90 0.64
C ALA A 211 0.20 -6.54 -0.69
N VAL A 212 1.43 -6.99 -0.90
CA VAL A 212 2.27 -6.52 -2.02
C VAL A 212 1.76 -7.01 -3.38
N LEU A 213 1.57 -8.32 -3.56
CA LEU A 213 1.00 -8.90 -4.78
C LEU A 213 -0.44 -8.43 -5.04
N PRO A 214 -1.36 -8.42 -4.05
CA PRO A 214 -2.69 -7.83 -4.15
C PRO A 214 -2.69 -6.46 -4.83
N ILE A 215 -1.90 -5.53 -4.29
CA ILE A 215 -1.80 -4.17 -4.80
C ILE A 215 -1.14 -4.12 -6.18
N MET A 216 -0.03 -4.86 -6.35
CA MET A 216 0.71 -4.90 -7.61
C MET A 216 -0.21 -5.33 -8.76
N ILE A 217 -0.96 -6.41 -8.54
CA ILE A 217 -1.85 -6.97 -9.55
C ILE A 217 -3.09 -6.09 -9.73
N PHE A 218 -3.86 -5.87 -8.66
CA PHE A 218 -5.18 -5.26 -8.77
C PHE A 218 -5.09 -3.82 -9.28
N ILE A 219 -4.22 -3.01 -8.67
CA ILE A 219 -4.14 -1.59 -8.96
C ILE A 219 -3.18 -1.34 -10.12
N TYR A 220 -1.91 -1.74 -9.98
CA TYR A 220 -0.86 -1.24 -10.88
C TYR A 220 -0.73 -2.03 -12.18
N ALA A 221 -0.97 -3.34 -12.15
CA ALA A 221 -0.96 -4.19 -13.34
C ALA A 221 -2.26 -4.06 -14.15
N ILE A 222 -3.41 -4.04 -13.46
CA ILE A 222 -4.74 -4.09 -14.10
C ILE A 222 -5.36 -2.69 -14.22
N LEU A 223 -5.69 -2.02 -13.11
CA LEU A 223 -6.44 -0.75 -13.13
C LEU A 223 -5.66 0.41 -13.78
N LEU A 224 -4.38 0.57 -13.48
CA LEU A 224 -3.60 1.74 -13.88
C LEU A 224 -3.52 1.94 -15.42
N PRO A 225 -3.26 0.92 -16.25
CA PRO A 225 -3.38 1.06 -17.71
C PRO A 225 -4.76 1.52 -18.19
N ARG A 226 -5.85 1.12 -17.51
CA ARG A 226 -7.20 1.57 -17.86
C ARG A 226 -7.42 3.02 -17.43
N PHE A 227 -6.93 3.44 -16.27
CA PHE A 227 -6.91 4.85 -15.91
C PHE A 227 -6.13 5.69 -16.93
N ALA A 228 -4.98 5.20 -17.41
CA ALA A 228 -4.24 5.84 -18.49
C ALA A 228 -5.09 6.00 -19.76
N ARG A 229 -5.80 4.94 -20.16
CA ARG A 229 -6.71 4.97 -21.33
C ARG A 229 -7.88 5.94 -21.16
N LEU A 230 -8.47 6.04 -19.96
CA LEU A 230 -9.63 6.89 -19.70
C LEU A 230 -9.27 8.36 -19.53
N THR A 231 -8.11 8.64 -18.94
CA THR A 231 -7.69 10.02 -18.66
C THR A 231 -6.88 10.62 -19.80
N GLY A 232 -6.10 9.81 -20.54
CA GLY A 232 -5.13 10.31 -21.52
C GLY A 232 -4.02 11.18 -20.91
N SER A 233 -3.86 11.17 -19.58
CA SER A 233 -2.97 12.07 -18.85
C SER A 233 -2.16 11.29 -17.81
N VAL A 234 -0.84 11.40 -17.89
CA VAL A 234 0.09 10.79 -16.91
C VAL A 234 -0.20 11.32 -15.51
N THR A 235 -0.37 12.63 -15.36
CA THR A 235 -0.64 13.26 -14.05
C THR A 235 -1.96 12.76 -13.44
N MET A 236 -3.05 12.76 -14.22
CA MET A 236 -4.33 12.27 -13.72
C MET A 236 -4.30 10.77 -13.42
N THR A 237 -3.59 9.98 -14.23
CA THR A 237 -3.41 8.55 -13.98
C THR A 237 -2.65 8.30 -12.69
N THR A 238 -1.58 9.06 -12.44
CA THR A 238 -0.81 8.99 -11.19
C THR A 238 -1.68 9.33 -10.00
N ILE A 239 -2.44 10.42 -10.06
CA ILE A 239 -3.37 10.83 -8.99
C ILE A 239 -4.42 9.74 -8.74
N LEU A 240 -5.05 9.20 -9.79
CA LEU A 240 -6.05 8.13 -9.65
C LEU A 240 -5.45 6.84 -9.08
N GLY A 241 -4.21 6.49 -9.42
CA GLY A 241 -3.51 5.36 -8.82
C GLY A 241 -3.22 5.58 -7.33
N GLY A 242 -2.86 6.81 -6.94
CA GLY A 242 -2.74 7.21 -5.53
C GLY A 242 -4.06 7.14 -4.77
N VAL A 243 -5.14 7.68 -5.35
CA VAL A 243 -6.49 7.64 -4.78
C VAL A 243 -6.98 6.20 -4.65
N ALA A 244 -6.86 5.38 -5.69
CA ALA A 244 -7.26 3.98 -5.66
C ALA A 244 -6.51 3.22 -4.55
N TYR A 245 -5.21 3.50 -4.40
CA TYR A 245 -4.41 2.94 -3.32
C TYR A 245 -4.88 3.42 -1.94
N ALA A 246 -5.19 4.69 -1.73
CA ALA A 246 -5.71 5.15 -0.44
C ALA A 246 -7.09 4.56 -0.10
N VAL A 247 -8.00 4.52 -1.08
CA VAL A 247 -9.39 4.06 -0.88
C VAL A 247 -9.47 2.55 -0.61
N ILE A 248 -8.59 1.73 -1.18
CA ILE A 248 -8.63 0.28 -0.92
C ILE A 248 -8.27 -0.07 0.54
N HIS A 249 -7.67 0.88 1.27
CA HIS A 249 -7.39 0.79 2.71
C HIS A 249 -8.56 1.34 3.57
N ILE A 250 -9.79 1.42 3.06
CA ILE A 250 -10.90 2.00 3.84
C ILE A 250 -11.30 1.20 5.09
N PHE A 251 -10.84 -0.04 5.25
CA PHE A 251 -11.18 -0.87 6.41
C PHE A 251 -9.96 -1.28 7.24
N GLU A 252 -8.93 -0.45 7.26
CA GLU A 252 -7.74 -0.70 8.09
C GLU A 252 -8.10 -0.86 9.57
N SER A 253 -7.33 -1.66 10.31
CA SER A 253 -7.65 -2.01 11.70
C SER A 253 -7.70 -0.82 12.67
N TRP A 254 -7.03 0.28 12.32
CA TRP A 254 -7.01 1.52 13.11
C TRP A 254 -8.15 2.49 12.74
N ALA A 255 -8.89 2.20 11.67
CA ALA A 255 -9.95 3.04 11.14
C ALA A 255 -11.17 3.03 12.07
N VAL A 256 -11.73 4.21 12.36
CA VAL A 256 -12.90 4.36 13.25
C VAL A 256 -14.02 5.10 12.53
N TYR A 257 -15.22 4.52 12.59
CA TYR A 257 -16.41 4.98 11.86
C TYR A 257 -17.64 5.22 12.74
N ASP A 258 -17.49 5.14 14.07
CA ASP A 258 -18.61 5.19 15.02
C ASP A 258 -19.36 6.53 15.03
N THR A 259 -18.68 7.61 14.65
CA THR A 259 -19.25 8.96 14.55
C THR A 259 -18.83 9.63 13.25
N LEU A 260 -19.61 10.63 12.81
CA LEU A 260 -19.28 11.40 11.61
C LEU A 260 -17.89 12.07 11.68
N PRO A 261 -17.49 12.75 12.77
CA PRO A 261 -16.13 13.28 12.90
C PRO A 261 -15.04 12.21 12.80
N ALA A 262 -15.23 11.06 13.46
CA ALA A 262 -14.27 9.96 13.39
C ALA A 262 -14.15 9.40 11.98
N GLY A 263 -15.27 9.21 11.27
CA GLY A 263 -15.27 8.75 9.88
C GLY A 263 -14.56 9.74 8.93
N ILE A 264 -14.78 11.06 9.11
CA ILE A 264 -14.09 12.09 8.33
C ILE A 264 -12.58 12.07 8.62
N LEU A 265 -12.18 12.00 9.90
CA LEU A 265 -10.78 11.89 10.31
C LEU A 265 -10.13 10.65 9.69
N THR A 266 -10.79 9.51 9.76
CA THR A 266 -10.33 8.27 9.13
C THR A 266 -10.04 8.48 7.65
N VAL A 267 -10.99 9.05 6.89
CA VAL A 267 -10.77 9.33 5.46
C VAL A 267 -9.57 10.27 5.24
N ILE A 268 -9.45 11.34 6.01
CA ILE A 268 -8.30 12.26 5.91
C ILE A 268 -6.98 11.49 6.12
N PHE A 269 -6.90 10.68 7.17
CA PHE A 269 -5.68 9.95 7.51
C PHE A 269 -5.34 8.82 6.54
N LEU A 270 -6.35 8.19 5.90
CA LEU A 270 -6.10 7.27 4.80
C LEU A 270 -5.37 7.96 3.65
N PHE A 271 -5.80 9.18 3.30
CA PHE A 271 -5.12 9.95 2.26
C PHE A 271 -3.73 10.42 2.69
N LEU A 272 -3.58 10.94 3.91
CA LEU A 272 -2.27 11.34 4.45
C LEU A 272 -1.27 10.18 4.43
N GLN A 273 -1.71 8.97 4.81
CA GLN A 273 -0.84 7.82 4.94
C GLN A 273 -0.54 7.12 3.61
N TYR A 274 -1.56 6.93 2.78
CA TYR A 274 -1.47 6.00 1.65
C TYR A 274 -1.37 6.69 0.29
N MET A 275 -1.72 7.97 0.16
CA MET A 275 -1.62 8.68 -1.12
C MET A 275 -0.18 8.69 -1.65
N GLY A 276 0.79 9.09 -0.83
CA GLY A 276 2.21 9.16 -1.21
C GLY A 276 2.75 7.84 -1.79
N PRO A 277 2.69 6.73 -1.03
CA PRO A 277 3.06 5.40 -1.51
C PRO A 277 2.34 5.01 -2.82
N GLY A 278 1.06 5.38 -2.94
CA GLY A 278 0.28 5.09 -4.14
C GLY A 278 0.73 5.88 -5.38
N LEU A 279 1.16 7.13 -5.20
CA LEU A 279 1.74 7.98 -6.26
C LEU A 279 3.08 7.41 -6.74
N ILE A 280 3.96 6.98 -5.82
CA ILE A 280 5.26 6.38 -6.16
C ILE A 280 5.05 5.16 -7.07
N LYS A 281 4.21 4.22 -6.63
CA LYS A 281 3.91 2.98 -7.36
C LYS A 281 3.32 3.27 -8.75
N SER A 282 2.47 4.28 -8.85
CA SER A 282 1.93 4.74 -10.14
C SER A 282 3.02 5.26 -11.07
N VAL A 283 3.89 6.14 -10.57
CA VAL A 283 5.00 6.71 -11.35
C VAL A 283 5.97 5.63 -11.80
N LEU A 284 6.40 4.74 -10.89
CA LEU A 284 7.29 3.63 -11.24
C LEU A 284 6.69 2.78 -12.36
N THR A 285 5.40 2.43 -12.26
CA THR A 285 4.71 1.62 -13.28
C THR A 285 4.56 2.38 -14.60
N LEU A 286 4.17 3.66 -14.58
CA LEU A 286 4.01 4.48 -15.79
C LEU A 286 5.33 4.69 -16.54
N ARG A 287 6.44 4.81 -15.81
CA ARG A 287 7.76 5.11 -16.39
C ARG A 287 8.52 3.86 -16.86
N THR A 288 8.13 2.68 -16.39
CA THR A 288 8.82 1.41 -16.71
C THR A 288 7.93 0.43 -17.46
N GLY A 289 6.61 0.59 -17.38
CA GLY A 289 5.65 -0.40 -17.85
C GLY A 289 5.70 -1.68 -17.04
N ASN A 290 6.20 -1.63 -15.81
CA ASN A 290 6.42 -2.83 -15.05
C ASN A 290 6.05 -2.59 -13.58
N ALA A 291 4.94 -3.19 -13.15
CA ALA A 291 4.48 -3.11 -11.78
C ALA A 291 5.45 -3.82 -10.81
N TRP A 292 6.24 -4.80 -11.28
CA TRP A 292 7.26 -5.43 -10.44
C TRP A 292 8.30 -4.44 -9.88
N ILE A 293 8.50 -3.28 -10.52
CA ILE A 293 9.48 -2.29 -10.05
C ILE A 293 9.10 -1.73 -8.69
N HIS A 294 7.82 -1.55 -8.40
CA HIS A 294 7.43 -1.08 -7.08
C HIS A 294 7.49 -2.19 -6.04
N VAL A 295 7.33 -3.45 -6.42
CA VAL A 295 7.52 -4.59 -5.51
C VAL A 295 8.96 -4.64 -5.01
N TRP A 296 9.91 -4.65 -5.95
CA TRP A 296 11.32 -4.81 -5.60
C TRP A 296 11.98 -3.52 -5.13
N GLY A 297 11.56 -2.37 -5.65
CA GLY A 297 12.15 -1.08 -5.30
C GLY A 297 11.58 -0.49 -4.02
N TYR A 298 10.28 -0.65 -3.78
CA TYR A 298 9.60 -0.01 -2.64
C TYR A 298 9.31 -0.99 -1.51
N HIS A 299 8.88 -2.23 -1.81
CA HIS A 299 8.33 -3.18 -0.82
C HIS A 299 9.26 -4.31 -0.38
N ALA A 300 10.46 -4.41 -0.93
CA ALA A 300 11.39 -5.50 -0.59
C ALA A 300 12.02 -5.38 0.80
N ILE A 301 11.99 -4.17 1.39
CA ILE A 301 12.57 -3.85 2.70
C ILE A 301 11.60 -2.95 3.49
N ALA A 302 11.20 -1.82 2.91
CA ALA A 302 10.29 -0.86 3.55
C ALA A 302 8.82 -1.04 3.12
N PRO A 303 7.82 -0.55 3.88
CA PRO A 303 7.80 -0.50 5.34
C PRO A 303 7.68 -1.92 5.97
N HIS A 304 7.40 -2.94 5.14
CA HIS A 304 6.82 -4.21 5.56
C HIS A 304 7.79 -5.24 6.13
N VAL A 305 9.09 -5.00 6.03
CA VAL A 305 10.09 -5.92 6.58
C VAL A 305 10.64 -5.32 7.86
N THR A 306 11.07 -4.06 7.87
CA THR A 306 11.71 -3.53 9.08
C THR A 306 10.73 -3.22 10.20
N LEU A 307 9.57 -2.60 9.90
CA LEU A 307 8.58 -2.26 10.93
C LEU A 307 7.77 -3.46 11.39
N ASP A 308 7.47 -4.39 10.48
CA ASP A 308 6.51 -5.46 10.78
C ASP A 308 7.17 -6.74 11.32
N THR A 309 8.51 -6.89 11.23
CA THR A 309 9.21 -8.11 11.68
C THR A 309 8.84 -8.48 13.12
N VAL A 310 8.75 -7.49 14.00
CA VAL A 310 8.36 -7.70 15.40
C VAL A 310 6.94 -8.24 15.50
N THR A 311 5.98 -7.59 14.84
CA THR A 311 4.56 -8.00 14.78
C THR A 311 4.40 -9.45 14.30
N PHE A 312 5.18 -9.89 13.31
CA PHE A 312 5.12 -11.28 12.82
C PHE A 312 5.76 -12.28 13.77
N LEU A 313 6.89 -11.94 14.39
CA LEU A 313 7.50 -12.80 15.40
C LEU A 313 6.58 -12.99 16.61
N ASP A 314 5.88 -11.94 17.03
CA ASP A 314 4.92 -11.98 18.13
C ASP A 314 3.67 -12.78 17.75
N SER A 315 3.09 -12.52 16.58
CA SER A 315 1.89 -13.23 16.11
C SER A 315 2.12 -14.73 15.86
N LEU A 316 3.37 -15.15 15.63
CA LEU A 316 3.71 -16.54 15.40
C LEU A 316 4.36 -17.23 16.60
N ASN A 317 4.41 -16.57 17.77
CA ASN A 317 5.06 -17.06 19.00
C ASN A 317 6.54 -17.45 18.78
N LEU A 318 7.25 -16.70 17.94
CA LEU A 318 8.65 -16.94 17.57
C LEU A 318 9.63 -15.98 18.28
N ARG A 319 9.14 -14.96 18.99
CA ARG A 319 9.98 -14.03 19.76
C ARG A 319 10.48 -14.62 21.10
N GLY A 320 9.77 -15.59 21.67
CA GLY A 320 10.03 -16.11 23.03
C GLY A 320 9.60 -15.12 24.14
N PRO A 321 9.61 -15.53 25.43
CA PRO A 321 9.31 -14.60 26.52
C PRO A 321 10.39 -13.50 26.57
N THR A 322 9.97 -12.24 26.58
CA THR A 322 10.84 -11.10 26.86
C THR A 322 11.46 -11.29 28.25
N SER A 323 12.76 -11.55 28.31
CA SER A 323 13.54 -11.60 29.56
C SER A 323 13.77 -10.21 30.11
#